data_AF-A0A453QFJ9-F1
#
_entry.id   AF-A0A453QFJ9-F1
#
_cell.length_a   1.000
_cell.length_b   1.000
_cell.length_c   1.000
_cell.angle_alpha   90.00
_cell.angle_beta   90.00
_cell.angle_gamma   90.00
#
_symmetry.space_group_name_H-M   'P 1'
#
loop_
_entity.id
_entity.type
_entity.pdbx_description
1 polymer ?
#
loop_
_entity_poly.entity_id
_entity_poly.type
_entity_poly.pdbx_seq_one_letter_code
_entity_poly.pdbx_strand_id
1 'polypeptide(L)'
;PPPPPKILLAKPPLPPPSSSGADDEGAGGGGGARARQGPQPGSLSLVSDAWEVHTDKILPYLTENNDFMVIGIIGPPGVGKSTIMNELYGYDGSSPGMHPPFATQTEEIKAMAKHCTAGVDFRISHERVILLDTQPVYSPSILMDMMRPDGSSSLPVLNGDPLPADLAHELMGIQLGVFLASVCNIVLVVSEGINDFSMWELMLTVDLLKNNIPDPSLLTSSTPEKDNKNDNQSGSEDYMADLCFVHARSSEFPVGKRKILLQND
;
A
#
# COMPACT_ATOMS: atom_id res chain seq x y z
N PRO A 1 22.72 -1.57 -54.27
CA PRO A 1 21.83 -1.29 -53.12
C PRO A 1 21.56 0.22 -52.98
N PRO A 2 20.29 0.67 -52.95
CA PRO A 2 19.97 2.08 -52.77
C PRO A 2 20.22 2.55 -51.32
N PRO A 3 20.43 3.85 -51.07
CA PRO A 3 20.68 4.38 -49.74
C PRO A 3 19.39 4.37 -48.88
N PRO A 4 19.51 4.26 -47.55
CA PRO A 4 18.34 4.24 -46.67
C PRO A 4 17.64 5.62 -46.63
N PRO A 5 16.30 5.65 -46.51
CA PRO A 5 15.54 6.89 -46.48
C PRO A 5 15.76 7.64 -45.15
N LYS A 6 16.00 8.96 -45.26
CA LYS A 6 16.08 9.87 -44.12
C LYS A 6 14.67 10.27 -43.69
N ILE A 7 14.24 9.83 -42.50
CA ILE A 7 12.99 10.30 -41.90
C ILE A 7 13.26 11.64 -41.22
N LEU A 8 12.68 12.70 -41.80
CA LEU A 8 12.62 14.04 -41.23
C LEU A 8 11.59 14.04 -40.09
N LEU A 9 12.05 14.08 -38.84
CA LEU A 9 11.18 14.24 -37.68
C LEU A 9 10.75 15.71 -37.60
N ALA A 10 9.58 16.03 -38.15
CA ALA A 10 8.97 17.35 -38.02
C ALA A 10 8.60 17.59 -36.55
N LYS A 11 9.14 18.69 -35.99
CA LYS A 11 8.86 19.18 -34.65
C LYS A 11 7.39 19.66 -34.57
N PRO A 12 6.59 19.25 -33.57
CA PRO A 12 5.24 19.79 -33.41
C PRO A 12 5.30 21.28 -33.02
N PRO A 13 4.33 22.11 -33.46
CA PRO A 13 4.31 23.54 -33.16
C PRO A 13 3.97 23.78 -31.69
N LEU A 14 4.71 24.72 -31.06
CA LEU A 14 4.39 25.26 -29.74
C LEU A 14 3.11 26.10 -29.82
N PRO A 15 2.15 25.94 -28.88
CA PRO A 15 0.99 26.82 -28.82
C PRO A 15 1.36 28.22 -28.29
N PRO A 16 0.65 29.28 -28.74
CA PRO A 16 0.90 30.67 -28.34
C PRO A 16 0.40 30.96 -26.91
N PRO A 17 0.90 32.02 -26.25
CA PRO A 17 0.48 32.40 -24.91
C PRO A 17 -0.73 33.37 -24.95
N SER A 18 -1.74 33.14 -24.11
CA SER A 18 -2.80 34.13 -23.78
C SER A 18 -3.53 33.66 -22.51
N SER A 19 -3.37 34.30 -21.34
CA SER A 19 -4.04 35.52 -20.84
C SER A 19 -5.57 35.40 -20.64
N SER A 20 -5.97 35.31 -19.37
CA SER A 20 -7.13 35.92 -18.69
C SER A 20 -8.52 36.01 -19.38
N GLY A 21 -9.56 35.54 -18.68
CA GLY A 21 -10.89 36.19 -18.67
C GLY A 21 -12.12 35.27 -18.79
N ALA A 22 -12.87 35.18 -17.68
CA ALA A 22 -14.34 35.25 -17.51
C ALA A 22 -15.34 34.53 -18.46
N ASP A 23 -16.23 33.77 -17.80
CA ASP A 23 -17.70 33.64 -17.92
C ASP A 23 -18.41 32.93 -19.11
N ASP A 24 -19.38 32.10 -18.70
CA ASP A 24 -20.75 31.88 -19.24
C ASP A 24 -21.12 30.58 -20.00
N GLU A 25 -22.36 30.16 -19.74
CA GLU A 25 -23.03 28.86 -19.95
C GLU A 25 -23.46 28.53 -21.41
N GLY A 26 -23.77 27.25 -21.67
CA GLY A 26 -24.84 26.88 -22.63
C GLY A 26 -24.57 25.83 -23.71
N ALA A 27 -25.04 24.60 -23.47
CA ALA A 27 -25.69 23.63 -24.38
C ALA A 27 -25.11 23.25 -25.77
N GLY A 28 -24.99 21.91 -26.00
CA GLY A 28 -25.41 21.29 -27.27
C GLY A 28 -24.42 20.39 -28.03
N GLY A 29 -24.49 19.08 -27.78
CA GLY A 29 -24.45 17.96 -28.75
C GLY A 29 -23.38 17.87 -29.85
N GLY A 30 -22.64 16.74 -29.88
CA GLY A 30 -21.98 16.27 -31.10
C GLY A 30 -20.89 15.22 -30.84
N GLY A 31 -21.21 13.94 -31.07
CA GLY A 31 -20.31 12.82 -30.85
C GLY A 31 -19.04 12.87 -31.70
N GLY A 32 -17.91 12.60 -31.06
CA GLY A 32 -16.63 12.29 -31.68
C GLY A 32 -15.94 11.24 -30.84
N ALA A 33 -15.78 10.04 -31.41
CA ALA A 33 -15.17 8.89 -30.79
C ALA A 33 -13.77 9.22 -30.23
N ARG A 34 -13.70 9.49 -28.92
CA ARG A 34 -12.44 9.44 -28.20
C ARG A 34 -12.11 7.98 -27.99
N ALA A 35 -11.11 7.51 -28.75
CA ALA A 35 -10.37 6.31 -28.39
C ALA A 35 -10.08 6.40 -26.89
N ARG A 36 -10.60 5.41 -26.14
CA ARG A 36 -10.34 5.24 -24.71
C ARG A 36 -8.84 5.08 -24.54
N GLN A 37 -8.14 6.20 -24.36
CA GLN A 37 -6.92 6.19 -23.56
C GLN A 37 -7.39 5.70 -22.20
N GLY A 38 -7.05 4.45 -21.88
CA GLY A 38 -7.29 3.89 -20.56
C GLY A 38 -6.72 4.85 -19.52
N PRO A 39 -7.30 4.89 -18.31
CA PRO A 39 -6.70 5.66 -17.23
C PRO A 39 -5.24 5.23 -17.13
N GLN A 40 -4.32 6.19 -17.23
CA GLN A 40 -2.99 6.00 -16.65
C GLN A 40 -3.24 5.50 -15.23
N PRO A 41 -2.59 4.45 -14.72
CA PRO A 41 -2.82 4.01 -13.35
C PRO A 41 -2.32 5.11 -12.41
N GLY A 42 -3.17 6.10 -12.14
CA GLY A 42 -3.10 6.92 -10.95
C GLY A 42 -3.17 5.99 -9.75
N SER A 43 -2.62 6.41 -8.62
CA SER A 43 -2.46 5.50 -7.49
C SER A 43 -3.78 4.82 -7.13
N LEU A 44 -3.80 3.49 -7.25
CA LEU A 44 -4.87 2.66 -6.72
C LEU A 44 -4.67 2.56 -5.22
N SER A 45 -5.22 3.51 -4.48
CA SER A 45 -5.26 3.49 -3.03
C SER A 45 -6.44 2.62 -2.58
N LEU A 46 -6.14 1.56 -1.82
CA LEU A 46 -7.11 0.68 -1.17
C LEU A 46 -7.66 1.33 0.10
N VAL A 47 -6.77 1.98 0.86
CA VAL A 47 -7.11 2.83 2.00
C VAL A 47 -6.56 4.21 1.71
N SER A 48 -7.41 5.23 1.77
CA SER A 48 -7.03 6.61 1.49
C SER A 48 -6.26 7.26 2.65
N ASP A 49 -5.75 8.46 2.41
CA ASP A 49 -5.19 9.36 3.42
C ASP A 49 -6.24 9.77 4.49
N ALA A 50 -7.52 9.81 4.12
CA ALA A 50 -8.65 10.01 5.02
C ALA A 50 -9.05 8.75 5.83
N TRP A 51 -8.29 7.65 5.71
CA TRP A 51 -8.59 6.35 6.35
C TRP A 51 -9.88 5.69 5.85
N GLU A 52 -10.27 5.96 4.61
CA GLU A 52 -11.45 5.37 3.96
C GLU A 52 -11.06 4.22 3.03
N VAL A 53 -11.84 3.15 3.02
CA VAL A 53 -11.60 1.98 2.15
C VAL A 53 -12.28 2.16 0.79
N HIS A 54 -11.55 1.93 -0.31
CA HIS A 54 -12.02 2.09 -1.69
C HIS A 54 -11.94 0.78 -2.49
N THR A 55 -12.86 -0.15 -2.24
CA THR A 55 -12.92 -1.44 -2.96
C THR A 55 -13.45 -1.30 -4.39
N ASP A 56 -14.35 -0.35 -4.62
CA ASP A 56 -14.97 -0.04 -5.92
C ASP A 56 -13.95 0.30 -7.01
N LYS A 57 -12.86 0.99 -6.64
CA LYS A 57 -11.77 1.35 -7.54
C LYS A 57 -10.88 0.16 -7.90
N ILE A 58 -10.84 -0.88 -7.06
CA ILE A 58 -9.92 -2.01 -7.19
C ILE A 58 -10.59 -3.22 -7.85
N LEU A 59 -11.87 -3.44 -7.59
CA LEU A 59 -12.65 -4.56 -8.13
C LEU A 59 -12.47 -4.79 -9.64
N PRO A 60 -12.42 -3.76 -10.53
CA PRO A 60 -12.23 -3.98 -11.96
C PRO A 60 -10.88 -4.61 -12.36
N TYR A 61 -9.88 -4.57 -11.48
CA TYR A 61 -8.55 -5.15 -11.71
C TYR A 61 -8.44 -6.59 -11.19
N LEU A 62 -9.40 -7.04 -10.38
CA LEU A 62 -9.44 -8.40 -9.85
C LEU A 62 -10.07 -9.36 -10.86
N THR A 63 -9.67 -10.63 -10.76
CA THR A 63 -10.19 -11.70 -11.63
C THR A 63 -10.81 -12.80 -10.77
N GLU A 64 -11.63 -13.66 -11.36
CA GLU A 64 -12.20 -14.83 -10.68
C GLU A 64 -11.16 -15.95 -10.40
N ASN A 65 -9.90 -15.75 -10.79
CA ASN A 65 -8.83 -16.71 -10.52
C ASN A 65 -8.44 -16.68 -9.04
N ASN A 66 -8.59 -17.83 -8.36
CA ASN A 66 -8.20 -18.00 -6.95
C ASN A 66 -6.70 -18.33 -6.78
N ASP A 67 -5.96 -18.54 -7.87
CA ASP A 67 -4.51 -18.70 -7.83
C ASP A 67 -3.85 -17.31 -7.88
N PHE A 68 -3.67 -16.72 -6.70
CA PHE A 68 -3.01 -15.44 -6.48
C PHE A 68 -2.22 -15.45 -5.16
N MET A 69 -1.28 -14.53 -5.04
CA MET A 69 -0.52 -14.29 -3.81
C MET A 69 -0.64 -12.82 -3.42
N VAL A 70 -0.86 -12.56 -2.13
CA VAL A 70 -0.91 -11.21 -1.56
C VAL A 70 0.32 -11.00 -0.68
N ILE A 71 1.11 -9.99 -1.00
CA ILE A 71 2.27 -9.56 -0.21
C ILE A 71 1.99 -8.17 0.33
N GLY A 72 1.96 -8.04 1.66
CA GLY A 72 1.91 -6.77 2.36
C GLY A 72 3.28 -6.35 2.87
N ILE A 73 3.51 -5.05 3.02
CA ILE A 73 4.73 -4.52 3.65
C ILE A 73 4.37 -3.54 4.76
N ILE A 74 5.09 -3.62 5.87
CA ILE A 74 4.94 -2.72 7.03
C ILE A 74 6.31 -2.37 7.58
N GLY A 75 6.45 -1.16 8.14
CA GLY A 75 7.72 -0.68 8.67
C GLY A 75 7.81 0.83 8.80
N PRO A 76 8.82 1.34 9.53
CA PRO A 76 8.95 2.76 9.84
C PRO A 76 9.29 3.61 8.61
N PRO A 77 9.35 4.96 8.74
CA PRO A 77 9.76 5.83 7.65
C PRO A 77 11.19 5.52 7.17
N GLY A 78 11.44 5.66 5.86
CA GLY A 78 12.80 5.63 5.32
C GLY A 78 13.47 4.24 5.19
N VAL A 79 12.81 3.16 5.61
CA VAL A 79 13.34 1.78 5.48
C VAL A 79 13.28 1.20 4.06
N GLY A 80 12.68 1.93 3.10
CA GLY A 80 12.67 1.54 1.69
C GLY A 80 11.51 0.64 1.26
N LYS A 81 10.37 0.66 1.98
CA LYS A 81 9.19 -0.17 1.68
C LYS A 81 8.74 -0.12 0.21
N SER A 82 8.42 1.09 -0.27
CA SER A 82 7.97 1.29 -1.65
C SER A 82 9.04 0.91 -2.68
N THR A 83 10.32 1.03 -2.34
CA THR A 83 11.42 0.54 -3.19
C THR A 83 11.39 -0.98 -3.31
N ILE A 84 11.28 -1.70 -2.19
CA ILE A 84 11.15 -3.17 -2.18
C ILE A 84 9.92 -3.61 -2.97
N MET A 85 8.78 -2.93 -2.80
CA MET A 85 7.57 -3.26 -3.53
C MET A 85 7.67 -3.00 -5.03
N ASN A 86 8.39 -1.98 -5.46
CA ASN A 86 8.65 -1.74 -6.89
C ASN A 86 9.53 -2.84 -7.50
N GLU A 87 10.55 -3.31 -6.78
CA GLU A 87 11.38 -4.44 -7.22
C GLU A 87 10.53 -5.71 -7.34
N LEU A 88 9.70 -6.02 -6.34
CA LEU A 88 8.77 -7.17 -6.39
C LEU A 88 7.71 -7.05 -7.49
N TYR A 89 7.32 -5.83 -7.84
CA TYR A 89 6.44 -5.57 -8.97
C TYR A 89 7.12 -5.89 -10.33
N GLY A 90 8.45 -5.90 -10.37
CA GLY A 90 9.25 -6.01 -11.59
C GLY A 90 9.48 -4.67 -12.29
N TYR A 91 9.47 -3.57 -11.54
CA TYR A 91 9.78 -2.25 -12.10
C TYR A 91 11.26 -2.15 -12.50
N ASP A 92 11.50 -1.94 -13.80
CA ASP A 92 12.83 -1.62 -14.32
C ASP A 92 12.93 -0.12 -14.63
N GLY A 93 13.74 0.57 -13.83
CA GLY A 93 14.03 2.00 -13.99
C GLY A 93 14.89 2.34 -15.22
N SER A 94 15.32 1.36 -16.02
CA SER A 94 16.12 1.60 -17.23
C SER A 94 15.35 2.30 -18.36
N SER A 95 14.02 2.20 -18.35
CA SER A 95 13.15 2.73 -19.40
C SER A 95 12.83 4.22 -19.20
N PRO A 96 13.23 5.11 -20.14
CA PRO A 96 12.97 6.54 -20.01
C PRO A 96 11.46 6.84 -19.95
N GLY A 97 11.04 7.61 -18.95
CA GLY A 97 9.67 8.10 -18.82
C GLY A 97 8.70 7.18 -18.07
N MET A 98 9.14 6.04 -17.56
CA MET A 98 8.32 5.17 -16.70
C MET A 98 8.57 5.51 -15.23
N HIS A 99 7.55 6.00 -14.54
CA HIS A 99 7.61 6.20 -13.09
C HIS A 99 7.39 4.88 -12.34
N PRO A 100 7.97 4.73 -11.14
CA PRO A 100 7.73 3.55 -10.33
C PRO A 100 6.25 3.42 -9.96
N PRO A 101 5.67 2.19 -9.97
CA PRO A 101 4.28 1.95 -9.58
C PRO A 101 3.92 2.46 -8.18
N PHE A 102 4.82 2.30 -7.21
CA PHE A 102 4.73 2.87 -5.87
C PHE A 102 5.66 4.08 -5.77
N ALA A 103 5.14 5.21 -5.28
CA ALA A 103 5.93 6.43 -5.14
C ALA A 103 7.07 6.21 -4.15
N THR A 104 8.30 6.57 -4.54
CA THR A 104 9.48 6.52 -3.68
C THR A 104 9.90 7.92 -3.26
N GLN A 105 10.60 8.02 -2.13
CA GLN A 105 11.08 9.31 -1.62
C GLN A 105 12.07 9.97 -2.58
N THR A 106 11.68 11.13 -3.11
CA THR A 106 12.59 12.05 -3.80
C THR A 106 13.46 12.80 -2.79
N GLU A 107 14.57 13.38 -3.27
CA GLU A 107 15.44 14.20 -2.41
C GLU A 107 14.71 15.40 -1.81
N GLU A 108 13.71 15.94 -2.52
CA GLU A 108 12.84 17.02 -2.01
C GLU A 108 11.98 16.54 -0.84
N ILE A 109 11.30 15.40 -0.98
CA ILE A 109 10.45 14.84 0.09
C ILE A 109 11.30 14.50 1.33
N LYS A 110 12.51 13.96 1.13
CA LYS A 110 13.46 13.72 2.22
C LYS A 110 13.86 15.01 2.92
N ALA A 111 14.18 16.06 2.16
CA ALA A 111 14.54 17.36 2.71
C ALA A 111 13.39 18.00 3.51
N MET A 112 12.13 17.74 3.11
CA MET A 112 10.95 18.18 3.85
C MET A 112 10.54 17.25 5.00
N ALA A 113 11.26 16.14 5.22
CA ALA A 113 10.92 15.09 6.19
C ALA A 113 9.46 14.59 6.07
N LYS A 114 8.96 14.49 4.83
CA LYS A 114 7.58 14.04 4.55
C LYS A 114 7.50 12.55 4.20
N HIS A 115 6.34 11.97 4.45
CA HIS A 115 6.01 10.64 3.93
C HIS A 115 5.66 10.71 2.44
N CYS A 116 5.74 9.57 1.77
CA CYS A 116 5.28 9.41 0.38
C CYS A 116 3.94 8.69 0.30
N THR A 117 3.81 7.60 1.07
CA THR A 117 2.61 6.76 1.11
C THR A 117 1.73 7.19 2.29
N ALA A 118 0.45 7.43 2.03
CA ALA A 118 -0.59 7.69 3.02
C ALA A 118 -1.74 6.69 2.78
N GLY A 119 -2.17 6.00 3.83
CA GLY A 119 -3.08 4.85 3.74
C GLY A 119 -2.40 3.57 3.24
N VAL A 120 -3.04 2.87 2.30
CA VAL A 120 -2.56 1.61 1.70
C VAL A 120 -2.72 1.67 0.20
N ASP A 121 -1.61 1.60 -0.53
CA ASP A 121 -1.58 1.49 -1.98
C ASP A 121 -1.63 0.02 -2.43
N PHE A 122 -2.33 -0.22 -3.54
CA PHE A 122 -2.57 -1.52 -4.13
C PHE A 122 -1.99 -1.60 -5.55
N ARG A 123 -1.28 -2.68 -5.87
CA ARG A 123 -0.87 -2.99 -7.26
C ARG A 123 -0.97 -4.49 -7.51
N ILE A 124 -1.14 -4.86 -8.78
CA ILE A 124 -1.07 -6.25 -9.25
C ILE A 124 0.06 -6.35 -10.26
N SER A 125 1.03 -7.22 -10.01
CA SER A 125 2.15 -7.48 -10.93
C SER A 125 1.69 -8.27 -12.17
N HIS A 126 2.57 -8.37 -13.16
CA HIS A 126 2.33 -9.21 -14.35
C HIS A 126 2.19 -10.71 -14.00
N GLU A 127 2.81 -11.15 -12.90
CA GLU A 127 2.75 -12.52 -12.39
C GLU A 127 1.56 -12.75 -11.44
N ARG A 128 0.58 -11.84 -11.42
CA ARG A 128 -0.63 -11.91 -10.58
C ARG A 128 -0.34 -11.88 -9.07
N VAL A 129 0.79 -11.30 -8.67
CA VAL A 129 1.06 -11.01 -7.26
C VAL A 129 0.39 -9.68 -6.92
N ILE A 130 -0.46 -9.70 -5.90
CA ILE A 130 -1.10 -8.53 -5.30
C ILE A 130 -0.13 -7.95 -4.27
N LEU A 131 0.20 -6.67 -4.41
CA LEU A 131 1.14 -5.96 -3.55
C LEU A 131 0.41 -4.84 -2.80
N LEU A 132 0.57 -4.82 -1.48
CA LEU A 132 0.01 -3.79 -0.59
C LEU A 132 1.15 -2.98 0.06
N ASP A 133 1.35 -1.75 -0.39
CA ASP A 133 2.31 -0.81 0.21
C ASP A 133 1.62 0.08 1.25
N THR A 134 2.05 0.01 2.50
CA THR A 134 1.42 0.78 3.58
C THR A 134 2.17 2.07 3.89
N GLN A 135 1.42 3.07 4.37
CA GLN A 135 2.02 4.22 5.04
C GLN A 135 2.98 3.78 6.15
N PRO A 136 4.06 4.54 6.42
CA PRO A 136 4.98 4.21 7.49
C PRO A 136 4.30 4.22 8.87
N VAL A 137 4.50 3.16 9.65
CA VAL A 137 4.19 3.15 11.08
C VAL A 137 5.19 4.01 11.84
N TYR A 138 4.82 4.54 13.02
CA TYR A 138 5.71 5.42 13.81
C TYR A 138 6.20 6.67 13.05
N SER A 139 5.41 7.18 12.10
CA SER A 139 5.79 8.29 11.24
C SER A 139 5.44 9.66 11.83
N PRO A 140 6.42 10.51 12.18
CA PRO A 140 6.14 11.86 12.65
C PRO A 140 5.38 12.69 11.61
N SER A 141 5.68 12.51 10.32
CA SER A 141 5.02 13.27 9.26
C SER A 141 3.53 12.90 9.07
N ILE A 142 3.15 11.64 9.32
CA ILE A 142 1.73 11.24 9.29
C ILE A 142 1.02 11.83 10.50
N LEU A 143 1.63 11.71 11.69
CA LEU A 143 1.10 12.30 12.93
C LEU A 143 0.88 13.81 12.78
N MET A 144 1.84 14.54 12.20
CA MET A 144 1.74 15.98 11.99
C MET A 144 0.61 16.36 11.02
N ASP A 145 0.39 15.58 9.97
CA ASP A 145 -0.67 15.86 8.98
C ASP A 145 -2.07 15.56 9.55
N MET A 146 -2.20 14.61 10.49
CA MET A 146 -3.49 14.30 11.14
C MET A 146 -3.76 15.11 12.41
N MET A 147 -2.77 15.72 13.04
CA MET A 147 -2.95 16.44 14.30
C MET A 147 -3.64 17.79 14.09
N ARG A 148 -4.83 17.96 14.69
CA ARG A 148 -5.51 19.26 14.75
C ARG A 148 -4.81 20.21 15.74
N PRO A 149 -5.05 21.53 15.67
CA PRO A 149 -4.46 22.50 16.59
C PRO A 149 -4.76 22.26 18.07
N ASP A 150 -5.82 21.53 18.39
CA ASP A 150 -6.21 21.14 19.75
C ASP A 150 -5.55 19.82 20.23
N GLY A 151 -4.69 19.22 19.40
CA GLY A 151 -4.03 17.93 19.67
C GLY A 151 -4.88 16.70 19.33
N SER A 152 -6.12 16.87 18.87
CA SER A 152 -6.98 15.75 18.46
C SER A 152 -6.64 15.24 17.06
N SER A 153 -6.97 13.97 16.80
CA SER A 153 -6.87 13.36 15.48
C SER A 153 -7.92 13.91 14.52
N SER A 154 -7.50 14.31 13.31
CA SER A 154 -8.39 14.66 12.21
C SER A 154 -9.16 13.44 11.67
N LEU A 155 -8.63 12.23 11.88
CA LEU A 155 -9.13 10.97 11.35
C LEU A 155 -9.97 10.19 12.39
N PRO A 156 -11.10 9.58 11.99
CA PRO A 156 -11.95 8.78 12.87
C PRO A 156 -11.42 7.34 13.00
N VAL A 157 -10.42 7.12 13.86
CA VAL A 157 -9.75 5.81 14.01
C VAL A 157 -10.61 4.78 14.75
N LEU A 158 -11.45 5.21 15.69
CA LEU A 158 -12.39 4.36 16.44
C LEU A 158 -13.80 4.92 16.35
N ASN A 159 -14.69 4.31 15.56
CA ASN A 159 -16.15 4.54 15.52
C ASN A 159 -16.65 6.00 15.71
N GLY A 160 -15.86 6.99 15.28
CA GLY A 160 -16.18 8.43 15.38
C GLY A 160 -15.82 9.12 16.70
N ASP A 161 -15.25 8.43 17.69
CA ASP A 161 -14.84 9.06 18.94
C ASP A 161 -13.57 9.92 18.75
N PRO A 162 -13.54 11.16 19.26
CA PRO A 162 -12.36 12.00 19.17
C PRO A 162 -11.25 11.43 20.06
N LEU A 163 -10.10 11.14 19.43
CA LEU A 163 -8.91 10.64 20.11
C LEU A 163 -7.78 11.68 20.05
N PRO A 164 -6.88 11.70 21.05
CA PRO A 164 -5.57 12.32 20.91
C PRO A 164 -4.85 11.81 19.66
N ALA A 165 -4.16 12.69 18.93
CA ALA A 165 -3.54 12.36 17.64
C ALA A 165 -2.43 11.30 17.77
N ASP A 166 -1.67 11.34 18.86
CA ASP A 166 -0.63 10.35 19.19
C ASP A 166 -1.21 8.94 19.38
N LEU A 167 -2.27 8.82 20.20
CA LEU A 167 -2.96 7.55 20.42
C LEU A 167 -3.62 7.05 19.12
N ALA A 168 -4.28 7.93 18.38
CA ALA A 168 -4.89 7.59 17.10
C ALA A 168 -3.85 7.03 16.12
N HIS A 169 -2.67 7.67 16.05
CA HIS A 169 -1.58 7.26 15.19
C HIS A 169 -0.99 5.89 15.59
N GLU A 170 -0.85 5.60 16.89
CA GLU A 170 -0.45 4.26 17.37
C GLU A 170 -1.48 3.19 17.00
N LEU A 171 -2.76 3.48 17.22
CA LEU A 171 -3.86 2.57 16.87
C LEU A 171 -3.93 2.29 15.37
N MET A 172 -3.69 3.29 14.51
CA MET A 172 -3.62 3.10 13.06
C MET A 172 -2.51 2.11 12.67
N GLY A 173 -1.35 2.16 13.32
CA GLY A 173 -0.27 1.20 13.08
C GLY A 173 -0.67 -0.23 13.43
N ILE A 174 -1.37 -0.42 14.56
CA ILE A 174 -1.91 -1.72 14.97
C ILE A 174 -2.97 -2.20 13.98
N GLN A 175 -3.91 -1.33 13.59
CA GLN A 175 -4.96 -1.65 12.60
C GLN A 175 -4.37 -2.10 11.27
N LEU A 176 -3.31 -1.44 10.77
CA LEU A 176 -2.60 -1.87 9.57
C LEU A 176 -1.95 -3.24 9.73
N GLY A 177 -1.25 -3.46 10.85
CA GLY A 177 -0.60 -4.75 11.11
C GLY A 177 -1.60 -5.90 11.16
N VAL A 178 -2.71 -5.72 11.89
CA VAL A 178 -3.81 -6.70 11.97
C VAL A 178 -4.46 -6.91 10.62
N PHE A 179 -4.72 -5.84 9.87
CA PHE A 179 -5.27 -5.92 8.52
C PHE A 179 -4.37 -6.75 7.60
N LEU A 180 -3.07 -6.43 7.51
CA LEU A 180 -2.12 -7.16 6.67
C LEU A 180 -2.01 -8.63 7.09
N ALA A 181 -1.90 -8.90 8.39
CA ALA A 181 -1.83 -10.27 8.92
C ALA A 181 -3.10 -11.09 8.62
N SER A 182 -4.24 -10.44 8.38
CA SER A 182 -5.52 -11.09 8.06
C SER A 182 -5.71 -11.35 6.57
N VAL A 183 -5.14 -10.51 5.68
CA VAL A 183 -5.46 -10.54 4.24
C VAL A 183 -4.27 -10.92 3.35
N CYS A 184 -3.05 -10.89 3.87
CA CYS A 184 -1.84 -11.21 3.11
C CYS A 184 -1.47 -12.68 3.28
N ASN A 185 -0.88 -13.28 2.25
CA ASN A 185 -0.17 -14.54 2.39
C ASN A 185 1.17 -14.34 3.10
N ILE A 186 1.88 -13.26 2.75
CA ILE A 186 3.18 -12.90 3.33
C ILE A 186 3.14 -11.43 3.76
N VAL A 187 3.60 -11.14 4.97
CA VAL A 187 3.86 -9.77 5.43
C VAL A 187 5.35 -9.55 5.58
N LEU A 188 5.88 -8.62 4.80
CA LEU A 188 7.25 -8.13 4.93
C LEU A 188 7.31 -7.11 6.06
N VAL A 189 7.94 -7.47 7.16
CA VAL A 189 8.17 -6.60 8.32
C VAL A 189 9.55 -5.98 8.18
N VAL A 190 9.61 -4.74 7.72
CA VAL A 190 10.88 -4.05 7.43
C VAL A 190 11.28 -3.18 8.61
N SER A 191 12.50 -3.34 9.10
CA SER A 191 13.05 -2.55 10.21
C SER A 191 14.45 -2.01 9.91
N GLU A 192 14.86 -0.96 10.64
CA GLU A 192 16.24 -0.45 10.59
C GLU A 192 17.13 -1.27 11.53
N GLY A 193 17.43 -2.51 11.12
CA GLY A 193 18.30 -3.43 11.85
C GLY A 193 17.60 -4.37 12.84
N ILE A 194 18.41 -5.22 13.49
CA ILE A 194 17.93 -6.32 14.35
C ILE A 194 17.39 -5.88 15.72
N ASN A 195 17.70 -4.66 16.15
CA ASN A 195 17.37 -4.15 17.49
C ASN A 195 16.18 -3.18 17.48
N ASP A 196 15.38 -3.18 16.41
CA ASP A 196 14.19 -2.34 16.31
C ASP A 196 13.03 -2.94 17.13
N PHE A 197 13.12 -2.78 18.46
CA PHE A 197 12.15 -3.36 19.40
C PHE A 197 10.72 -2.87 19.17
N SER A 198 10.53 -1.65 18.66
CA SER A 198 9.20 -1.09 18.40
C SER A 198 8.45 -1.90 17.34
N MET A 199 9.13 -2.32 16.26
CA MET A 199 8.52 -3.20 15.27
C MET A 199 8.19 -4.59 15.85
N TRP A 200 9.04 -5.13 16.72
CA TRP A 200 8.74 -6.40 17.40
C TRP A 200 7.53 -6.28 18.33
N GLU A 201 7.44 -5.21 19.12
CA GLU A 201 6.30 -4.92 20.00
C GLU A 201 5.00 -4.75 19.20
N LEU A 202 5.06 -4.08 18.05
CA LEU A 202 3.92 -3.99 17.13
C LEU A 202 3.46 -5.37 16.68
N MET A 203 4.39 -6.20 16.20
CA MET A 203 4.03 -7.53 15.68
C MET A 203 3.52 -8.47 16.78
N LEU A 204 4.06 -8.40 18.00
CA LEU A 204 3.50 -9.11 19.16
C LEU A 204 2.08 -8.64 19.49
N THR A 205 1.82 -7.34 19.42
CA THR A 205 0.47 -6.78 19.62
C THR A 205 -0.50 -7.25 18.53
N VAL A 206 -0.03 -7.27 17.27
CA VAL A 206 -0.80 -7.77 16.12
C VAL A 206 -1.15 -9.24 16.29
N ASP A 207 -0.19 -10.08 16.68
CA ASP A 207 -0.39 -11.50 16.95
C ASP A 207 -1.46 -11.73 18.02
N LEU A 208 -1.35 -11.05 19.17
CA LEU A 208 -2.33 -11.12 20.25
C LEU A 208 -3.75 -10.73 19.80
N LEU A 209 -3.88 -9.70 18.97
CA LEU A 209 -5.18 -9.21 18.50
C LEU A 209 -5.76 -10.06 17.38
N LYS A 210 -4.93 -10.60 16.47
CA LYS A 210 -5.37 -11.40 15.34
C LYS A 210 -6.04 -12.71 15.77
N ASN A 211 -5.60 -13.29 16.89
CA ASN A 211 -6.19 -14.49 17.49
C ASN A 211 -7.69 -14.33 17.86
N ASN A 212 -8.22 -13.10 17.92
CA ASN A 212 -9.64 -12.85 18.19
C ASN A 212 -10.44 -12.45 16.93
N ILE A 213 -9.82 -12.49 15.75
CA ILE A 213 -10.43 -12.06 14.49
C ILE A 213 -10.55 -13.26 13.56
N PRO A 214 -11.79 -13.68 13.20
CA PRO A 214 -12.00 -14.82 12.33
C PRO A 214 -11.42 -14.56 10.94
N ASP A 215 -11.07 -15.64 10.23
CA ASP A 215 -10.61 -15.55 8.85
C ASP A 215 -11.67 -14.86 7.96
N PRO A 216 -11.34 -13.72 7.31
CA PRO A 216 -12.24 -13.02 6.41
C PRO A 216 -12.80 -13.89 5.27
N SER A 217 -12.06 -14.94 4.86
CA SER A 217 -12.49 -15.84 3.79
C SER A 217 -13.76 -16.62 4.15
N LEU A 218 -13.94 -16.94 5.44
CA LEU A 218 -15.08 -17.70 5.97
C LEU A 218 -16.39 -16.90 5.98
N LEU A 219 -16.32 -15.57 5.97
CA LEU A 219 -17.50 -14.71 5.96
C LEU A 219 -18.28 -14.82 4.63
N THR A 220 -17.57 -15.16 3.54
CA THR A 220 -18.15 -15.27 2.19
C THR A 220 -18.96 -16.55 1.96
N SER A 221 -18.77 -17.60 2.76
CA SER A 221 -19.51 -18.86 2.62
C SER A 221 -20.90 -18.85 3.28
N SER A 222 -21.30 -17.75 3.92
CA SER A 222 -22.59 -17.63 4.61
C SER A 222 -23.70 -17.06 3.71
N THR A 223 -24.06 -17.76 2.64
CA THR A 223 -25.41 -17.58 2.05
C THR A 223 -26.47 -18.09 3.04
N PRO A 224 -27.57 -17.36 3.31
CA PRO A 224 -28.56 -17.78 4.29
C PRO A 224 -29.50 -18.82 3.65
N GLU A 225 -29.05 -20.07 3.55
CA GLU A 225 -29.94 -21.20 3.28
C GLU A 225 -30.00 -22.14 4.49
N LYS A 226 -31.08 -21.95 5.25
CA LYS A 226 -31.78 -22.87 6.16
C LYS A 226 -30.94 -23.71 7.14
N ASP A 227 -31.23 -23.44 8.41
CA ASP A 227 -31.08 -24.31 9.58
C ASP A 227 -31.09 -25.82 9.25
N ASN A 228 -29.99 -26.50 9.56
CA ASN A 228 -30.07 -27.79 10.24
C ASN A 228 -28.79 -28.16 10.99
N LYS A 229 -29.05 -28.94 12.05
CA LYS A 229 -28.25 -29.25 13.23
C LYS A 229 -27.03 -30.15 12.96
N ASN A 230 -26.06 -30.02 13.87
CA ASN A 230 -24.99 -30.95 14.25
C ASN A 230 -23.90 -31.24 13.20
N ASP A 231 -22.66 -30.83 13.49
CA ASP A 231 -21.64 -31.75 14.00
C ASP A 231 -20.33 -31.01 14.31
N ASN A 232 -19.57 -31.56 15.26
CA ASN A 232 -18.20 -31.18 15.60
C ASN A 232 -17.36 -30.76 14.38
N GLN A 233 -16.85 -29.53 14.36
CA GLN A 233 -15.69 -29.14 13.56
C GLN A 233 -14.65 -28.60 14.54
N SER A 234 -13.69 -29.44 14.93
CA SER A 234 -12.34 -29.47 14.35
C SER A 234 -11.76 -28.05 14.31
N GLY A 235 -10.77 -27.79 15.18
CA GLY A 235 -10.17 -26.47 15.38
C GLY A 235 -10.05 -25.71 14.07
N SER A 236 -10.82 -24.63 13.94
CA SER A 236 -10.61 -23.66 12.88
C SER A 236 -9.22 -23.12 13.10
N GLU A 237 -8.27 -23.52 12.26
CA GLU A 237 -6.96 -22.88 12.26
C GLU A 237 -7.20 -21.41 11.95
N ASP A 238 -6.97 -20.54 12.93
CA ASP A 238 -7.06 -19.11 12.75
C ASP A 238 -6.01 -18.71 11.72
N TYR A 239 -6.46 -18.26 10.55
CA TYR A 239 -5.54 -17.85 9.48
C TYR A 239 -4.72 -16.63 9.93
N MET A 240 -3.40 -16.71 9.73
CA MET A 240 -2.47 -15.61 9.90
C MET A 240 -1.40 -15.68 8.80
N ALA A 241 -1.03 -14.51 8.27
CA ALA A 241 0.01 -14.38 7.27
C ALA A 241 1.39 -14.85 7.76
N ASP A 242 2.21 -15.39 6.85
CA ASP A 242 3.62 -15.67 7.14
C ASP A 242 4.40 -14.35 7.29
N LEU A 243 5.10 -14.18 8.42
CA LEU A 243 5.90 -12.98 8.69
C LEU A 243 7.35 -13.17 8.20
N CYS A 244 7.81 -12.26 7.34
CA CYS A 244 9.19 -12.22 6.87
C CYS A 244 9.87 -10.92 7.34
N PHE A 245 10.81 -11.03 8.27
CA PHE A 245 11.55 -9.88 8.79
C PHE A 245 12.70 -9.49 7.84
N VAL A 246 12.69 -8.23 7.42
CA VAL A 246 13.68 -7.65 6.50
C VAL A 246 14.41 -6.52 7.20
N HIS A 247 15.71 -6.68 7.42
CA HIS A 247 16.54 -5.65 8.03
C HIS A 247 17.17 -4.75 6.96
N ALA A 248 16.64 -3.53 6.83
CA ALA A 248 17.19 -2.52 5.96
C ALA A 248 18.49 -1.93 6.54
N ARG A 249 19.41 -1.52 5.65
CA ARG A 249 20.65 -0.79 6.01
C ARG A 249 21.56 -1.50 7.03
N SER A 250 21.88 -2.78 6.80
CA SER A 250 23.00 -3.38 7.53
C SER A 250 24.30 -2.68 7.11
N SER A 251 24.83 -1.80 7.96
CA SER A 251 26.23 -1.37 7.87
C SER A 251 27.16 -2.60 7.86
N GLU A 252 28.35 -2.45 7.27
CA GLU A 252 29.35 -3.47 6.88
C GLU A 252 29.90 -4.40 7.99
N PHE A 253 29.07 -4.90 8.89
CA PHE A 253 29.38 -6.11 9.61
C PHE A 253 28.79 -7.27 8.82
N PRO A 254 29.62 -8.16 8.24
CA PRO A 254 29.10 -9.32 7.53
C PRO A 254 28.22 -10.07 8.52
N VAL A 255 27.04 -10.48 8.07
CA VAL A 255 26.17 -11.43 8.75
C VAL A 255 27.04 -12.66 9.06
N GLY A 256 27.70 -12.63 10.21
CA GLY A 256 28.53 -13.72 10.66
C GLY A 256 27.59 -14.88 10.89
N LYS A 257 27.93 -16.05 10.34
CA LYS A 257 27.14 -17.30 10.46
C LYS A 257 26.74 -17.69 11.89
N ARG A 258 27.25 -16.99 12.93
CA ARG A 258 26.90 -17.16 14.35
C ARG A 258 25.74 -16.29 14.83
N LYS A 259 25.32 -15.25 14.09
CA LYS A 259 24.20 -14.37 14.48
C LYS A 259 22.86 -14.83 13.90
N ILE A 260 22.89 -15.76 12.94
CA ILE A 260 21.76 -16.57 12.51
C ILE A 260 21.63 -17.73 13.51
N LEU A 261 21.40 -17.43 14.78
CA LEU A 261 20.97 -18.45 15.72
C LEU A 261 19.48 -18.20 15.95
N LEU A 262 18.70 -18.99 15.20
CA LEU A 262 17.43 -19.58 15.60
C LEU A 262 16.83 -18.97 16.87
N GLN A 263 15.76 -18.20 16.69
CA GLN A 263 14.79 -18.00 17.75
C GLN A 263 13.48 -18.65 17.30
N ASN A 264 13.55 -19.98 17.19
CA ASN A 264 12.39 -20.84 17.35
C ASN A 264 12.49 -21.35 18.80
N ASP A 265 11.67 -20.77 19.67
CA ASP A 265 11.15 -21.42 20.89
C ASP A 265 9.76 -20.82 21.14
#